data_AF-A0A1G4RVN2-F1
#
_entry.id   AF-A0A1G4RVN2-F1
#
_cell.length_a   1.000
_cell.length_b   1.000
_cell.length_c   1.000
_cell.angle_alpha   90.00
_cell.angle_beta   90.00
_cell.angle_gamma   90.00
#
_symmetry.space_group_name_H-M   'P 1'
#
loop_
_entity.id
_entity.type
_entity.pdbx_description
1 polymer ?
#
loop_
_entity_poly.entity_id
_entity_poly.type
_entity_poly.pdbx_seq_one_letter_code
_entity_poly.pdbx_strand_id
1 'polypeptide(L)' 'MLELLALEPECFYWARRRETGGAWEVVQISTVFGAGRDYWTVAITGSDVHHMVDDFEFLTRVALPEPNIIPLSQAAE' A
#
# COMPACT_ATOMS: atom_id res chain seq x y z
N MET A 1 -15.39 1.29 0.38
CA MET A 1 -14.38 0.81 -0.60
C MET A 1 -13.81 2.03 -1.27
N LEU A 2 -12.49 2.10 -1.40
CA LEU A 2 -11.82 3.15 -2.15
C LEU A 2 -12.00 2.90 -3.64
N GLU A 3 -12.30 3.97 -4.37
CA GLU A 3 -12.28 3.96 -5.83
C GLU A 3 -10.85 3.83 -6.33
N LEU A 4 -10.66 3.15 -7.47
CA LEU A 4 -9.34 2.94 -8.03
C LEU A 4 -8.61 4.25 -8.31
N LEU A 5 -9.34 5.35 -8.58
CA LEU A 5 -8.81 6.69 -8.81
C LEU A 5 -8.23 7.37 -7.54
N ALA A 6 -8.64 6.92 -6.35
CA ALA A 6 -8.16 7.45 -5.07
C ALA A 6 -6.84 6.81 -4.60
N LEU A 7 -6.36 5.79 -5.33
CA LEU A 7 -5.08 5.15 -5.03
C LEU A 7 -3.90 6.04 -5.41
N GLU A 8 -2.83 5.95 -4.63
CA GLU A 8 -1.58 6.67 -4.83
C GLU A 8 -0.45 5.67 -5.09
N PRO A 9 0.53 6.02 -5.95
CA PRO A 9 1.64 5.15 -6.25
C PRO A 9 2.53 4.94 -5.02
N GLU A 10 3.16 3.78 -4.92
CA GLU A 10 4.10 3.40 -3.86
C GLU A 10 3.52 3.46 -2.43
N CYS A 11 2.19 3.53 -2.30
CA CYS A 11 1.50 3.57 -1.03
C CYS A 11 0.96 2.19 -0.64
N PHE A 12 0.83 1.97 0.67
CA PHE A 12 0.29 0.75 1.26
C PHE A 12 -1.20 0.89 1.53
N TYR A 13 -1.95 -0.19 1.30
CA TYR A 13 -3.40 -0.24 1.51
C TYR A 13 -3.81 -1.56 2.14
N TRP A 14 -4.88 -1.51 2.93
CA TRP A 14 -5.65 -2.70 3.25
C TRP A 14 -6.48 -3.10 2.05
N ALA A 15 -6.19 -4.26 1.49
CA ALA A 15 -6.88 -4.78 0.33
C ALA A 15 -7.22 -6.27 0.50
N ARG A 16 -8.11 -6.76 -0.34
CA ARG A 16 -8.35 -8.20 -0.50
C ARG A 16 -8.61 -8.51 -1.96
N ARG A 17 -8.38 -9.75 -2.37
CA ARG A 17 -8.73 -10.23 -3.71
C ARG A 17 -10.24 -10.30 -3.89
N ARG A 18 -10.73 -9.73 -5.00
CA ARG A 18 -12.16 -9.71 -5.35
C ARG A 18 -12.70 -11.10 -5.64
N GLU A 19 -11.95 -11.91 -6.39
CA GLU A 19 -12.40 -13.22 -6.87
C GLU A 19 -12.54 -14.26 -5.75
N THR A 20 -11.57 -14.30 -4.84
CA THR A 20 -11.55 -15.29 -3.75
C THR A 20 -12.23 -14.80 -2.47
N GLY A 21 -12.56 -13.51 -2.37
CA GLY A 21 -13.16 -12.93 -1.16
C GLY A 21 -12.31 -13.15 0.10
N GLY A 22 -10.98 -13.19 -0.07
CA GLY A 22 -10.03 -13.56 0.97
C GLY A 22 -9.97 -12.59 2.17
N ALA A 23 -9.07 -12.89 3.11
CA ALA A 23 -8.80 -12.00 4.23
C ALA A 23 -8.23 -10.66 3.77
N TRP A 24 -8.45 -9.61 4.56
CA TRP A 24 -7.79 -8.32 4.35
C TRP A 24 -6.30 -8.47 4.65
N GLU A 25 -5.48 -8.02 3.72
CA GLU A 25 -4.03 -8.03 3.79
C GLU A 25 -3.46 -6.66 3.42
N VAL A 26 -2.24 -6.37 3.87
CA VAL A 26 -1.54 -5.15 3.50
C VAL A 26 -0.81 -5.38 2.19
N VAL A 27 -1.14 -4.57 1.20
CA VAL A 27 -0.53 -4.60 -0.13
C VAL A 27 0.05 -3.23 -0.47
N GLN A 28 0.94 -3.19 -1.45
CA GLN A 28 1.51 -1.95 -1.98
C GLN A 28 1.05 -1.73 -3.43
N ILE A 29 0.73 -0.48 -3.78
CA ILE A 29 0.62 -0.07 -5.18
C ILE A 29 2.02 0.10 -5.75
N SER A 30 2.39 -0.72 -6.72
CA SER A 30 3.72 -0.77 -7.33
C SER A 30 3.69 -0.15 -8.72
N THR A 31 4.68 0.71 -8.98
CA THR A 31 4.91 1.38 -10.27
C THR A 31 6.06 0.76 -11.08
N VAL A 32 6.53 -0.43 -10.69
CA VAL A 32 7.71 -1.08 -11.29
C VAL A 32 7.59 -1.33 -12.81
N PHE A 33 6.37 -1.53 -13.32
CA PHE A 33 6.11 -1.74 -14.75
C PHE A 33 5.81 -0.45 -15.52
N GLY A 34 5.69 0.69 -14.82
CA GLY A 34 5.42 1.98 -15.42
C GLY A 34 4.78 2.97 -14.44
N ALA A 35 5.09 4.25 -14.62
CA ALA A 35 4.54 5.33 -13.80
C ALA A 35 3.07 5.65 -14.14
N GLY A 36 2.61 5.32 -15.35
CA GLY A 36 1.22 5.51 -15.76
C GLY A 36 0.28 4.57 -14.99
N ARG A 37 -0.91 5.06 -14.63
CA ARG A 37 -1.86 4.32 -13.80
C ARG A 37 -2.26 2.97 -14.40
N ASP A 38 -2.31 2.87 -15.72
CA ASP A 38 -2.61 1.64 -16.46
C ASP A 38 -1.54 0.54 -16.28
N TYR A 39 -0.34 0.92 -15.83
CA TYR A 39 0.76 0.00 -15.56
C TYR A 39 0.92 -0.32 -14.06
N TRP A 40 0.10 0.29 -13.20
CA TRP A 40 0.18 0.03 -11.77
C TRP A 40 -0.26 -1.39 -11.47
N THR A 41 0.40 -1.99 -10.49
CA THR A 41 0.12 -3.34 -10.03
C THR A 41 0.06 -3.36 -8.51
N VAL A 42 -0.47 -4.45 -7.96
CA VAL A 42 -0.51 -4.71 -6.53
C VAL A 42 0.60 -5.68 -6.17
N ALA A 43 1.56 -5.23 -5.37
CA ALA A 43 2.59 -6.08 -4.79
C ALA A 43 2.11 -6.61 -3.43
N ILE A 44 2.19 -7.93 -3.24
CA ILE A 44 1.86 -8.58 -1.97
C ILE A 44 3.06 -8.48 -1.02
N THR A 45 2.83 -8.00 0.20
CA THR A 45 3.91 -7.87 1.18
C THR A 45 4.53 -9.24 1.48
N GLY A 46 5.84 -9.37 1.27
CA GLY A 46 6.56 -10.63 1.47
C GLY A 46 6.57 -11.58 0.26
N SER A 47 6.15 -11.09 -0.91
CA SER A 47 6.18 -11.82 -2.18
C SER A 47 6.67 -10.91 -3.31
N ASP A 48 7.34 -11.48 -4.30
CA ASP A 48 7.74 -10.77 -5.54
C ASP A 48 6.64 -10.75 -6.61
N VAL A 49 5.48 -11.35 -6.30
CA VAL A 49 4.35 -11.47 -7.23
C VAL A 49 3.53 -10.18 -7.27
N HIS A 50 3.23 -9.76 -8.49
CA HIS A 50 2.40 -8.61 -8.79
C HIS A 50 1.08 -9.05 -9.43
N HIS A 51 0.00 -8.33 -9.09
CA HIS A 51 -1.35 -8.56 -9.62
C HIS A 51 -1.94 -7.28 -10.20
N MET A 52 -3.01 -7.38 -10.98
CA MET A 52 -3.68 -6.18 -11.49
C MET A 52 -4.41 -5.47 -10.36
N VAL A 53 -4.44 -4.14 -10.41
CA VAL A 53 -5.15 -3.33 -9.41
C VAL A 53 -6.65 -3.65 -9.40
N ASP A 54 -7.24 -3.93 -10.56
CA ASP A 54 -8.65 -4.31 -10.73
C ASP A 54 -9.04 -5.64 -10.07
N ASP A 55 -8.07 -6.52 -9.78
CA ASP A 55 -8.30 -7.80 -9.10
C ASP A 55 -8.57 -7.62 -7.59
N PHE A 56 -8.39 -6.38 -7.08
CA PHE A 56 -8.44 -6.07 -5.67
C PHE A 56 -9.59 -5.14 -5.29
N GLU A 57 -9.97 -5.29 -4.03
CA GLU A 57 -10.87 -4.44 -3.29
C GLU A 57 -10.03 -3.68 -2.25
N PHE A 58 -10.01 -2.35 -2.32
CA PHE A 58 -9.24 -1.50 -1.39
C PHE A 58 -10.13 -0.85 -0.32
N LEU A 59 -9.74 -0.94 0.94
CA LEU A 59 -10.51 -0.40 2.06
C LEU A 59 -10.01 0.98 2.51
N THR A 60 -8.73 1.08 2.87
CA THR A 60 -8.11 2.30 3.36
C THR A 60 -6.60 2.28 3.15
N ARG A 61 -5.99 3.46 3.04
CA ARG A 61 -4.53 3.61 3.04
C ARG A 61 -3.97 3.29 4.43
N VAL A 62 -2.86 2.58 4.47
CA VAL A 62 -2.10 2.38 5.70
C VAL A 62 -1.37 3.68 6.03
N ALA A 63 -1.63 4.22 7.21
CA ALA A 63 -0.95 5.41 7.68
C ALA A 63 0.53 5.11 7.91
N LEU A 64 1.39 6.01 7.42
CA LEU A 64 2.79 5.99 7.81
C LEU A 64 2.88 6.40 9.29
N PRO A 65 3.80 5.81 10.07
CA PRO A 65 4.03 6.27 11.43
C PRO A 65 4.41 7.74 11.38
N GLU A 66 3.74 8.55 12.21
CA GLU A 66 4.16 9.92 12.41
C GLU A 66 5.59 9.91 12.96
N PRO A 67 6.50 10.77 12.45
CA PRO A 67 7.82 10.86 13.01
C PRO A 67 7.67 11.30 14.46
N ASN A 68 7.84 10.37 15.39
CA ASN A 68 7.92 10.66 16.80
C ASN A 68 9.28 11.33 17.00
N ILE A 69 9.34 12.64 16.79
CA ILE A 69 10.53 13.45 17.09
C ILE A 69 10.63 13.46 18.61
N ILE A 70 11.25 12.43 19.17
CA ILE A 70 11.67 12.44 20.57
C ILE A 70 12.80 13.47 20.63
N PRO A 71 12.62 14.63 21.26
CA PRO A 71 13.70 15.59 21.40
C PRO A 71 14.82 14.89 22.16
N LEU A 72 15.99 14.80 21.52
CA LEU A 72 17.18 14.22 22.11
C LEU A 72 17.60 15.16 23.27
N SER A 73 17.11 14.91 24.48
CA SER A 73 17.59 15.62 25.66
C SER A 73 19.02 15.14 25.89
N GLN A 74 20.00 15.96 25.52
CA GLN A 74 21.38 15.77 25.90
C GLN A 74 21.44 15.79 27.43
N ALA A 75 21.64 14.62 28.04
CA ALA A 75 22.12 14.57 29.41
C ALA A 75 23.59 15.01 29.37
N ALA A 76 23.82 16.28 29.70
CA ALA A 76 25.16 16.76 30.00
C ALA A 76 25.50 16.29 31.43
N GLU A 77 26.54 15.46 31.55
CA GLU A 77 27.33 15.28 32.77
C GLU A 77 28.65 16.06 32.62
#